data_AF-A0A7S2DP19-F1
#
_entry.id   AF-A0A7S2DP19-F1
#
_cell.length_a   1.000
_cell.length_b   1.000
_cell.length_c   1.000
_cell.angle_alpha   90.00
_cell.angle_beta   90.00
_cell.angle_gamma   90.00
#
_symmetry.space_group_name_H-M   'P 1'
#
loop_
_entity.id
_entity.type
_entity.pdbx_description
1 polymer ?
#
loop_
_entity_poly.entity_id
_entity_poly.type
_entity_poly.pdbx_seq_one_letter_code
_entity_poly.pdbx_strand_id
1 'polypeptide(L)'
;LDFGLSRFRTKGSEPLGGSLRWMAPELICGRRQPSVQADTFSFGRVAYMAITSRKPLHGMTREAMIQSARRGVQHNLPFQDGVILHAECQRLCHRTLKLAPEQRP
;
A
#
# COMPACT_ATOMS: atom_id res chain seq x y z
N LEU A 1 12.78 -11.40 10.15
CA LEU A 1 12.50 -11.27 8.71
C LEU A 1 11.38 -12.24 8.36
N ASP A 2 10.41 -11.83 7.53
CA ASP A 2 9.29 -12.67 7.08
C ASP A 2 9.25 -12.67 5.55
N PHE A 3 9.31 -13.87 4.96
CA PHE A 3 9.23 -14.11 3.51
C PHE A 3 8.05 -15.03 3.15
N GLY A 4 7.11 -15.28 4.07
CA GLY A 4 6.03 -16.25 3.88
C GLY A 4 5.08 -15.96 2.71
N LEU A 5 5.15 -14.76 2.14
CA LEU A 5 4.37 -14.34 0.96
C LEU A 5 5.21 -14.11 -0.30
N SER A 6 6.55 -14.19 -0.21
CA SER A 6 7.46 -13.99 -1.34
C SER A 6 7.34 -15.15 -2.35
N ARG A 7 7.35 -14.84 -3.65
CA ARG A 7 7.21 -15.85 -4.71
C ARG A 7 7.87 -15.43 -6.02
N PHE A 8 8.27 -16.42 -6.82
CA PHE A 8 8.54 -16.19 -8.24
C PHE A 8 7.23 -15.93 -8.98
N ARG A 9 7.23 -14.99 -9.92
CA ARG A 9 6.08 -14.73 -10.80
C ARG A 9 5.91 -15.89 -11.78
N THR A 10 5.05 -16.85 -11.43
CA THR A 10 4.59 -17.92 -12.31
C THR A 10 3.16 -17.65 -12.76
N LYS A 11 2.77 -18.09 -13.97
CA LYS A 11 1.39 -17.98 -14.44
C LYS A 11 0.48 -18.77 -13.49
N GLY A 12 -0.49 -18.09 -12.86
CA GLY A 12 -1.51 -18.74 -12.01
C GLY A 12 -1.25 -18.68 -10.50
N SER A 13 -0.36 -17.80 -10.03
CA SER A 13 -0.11 -17.70 -8.58
C SER A 13 -1.32 -17.07 -7.86
N GLU A 14 -2.00 -17.84 -7.00
CA GLU A 14 -3.13 -17.34 -6.20
C GLU A 14 -2.67 -16.41 -5.07
N PRO A 15 -3.40 -15.32 -4.74
CA PRO A 15 -3.04 -14.47 -3.62
C PRO A 15 -2.99 -15.28 -2.31
N LEU A 16 -1.84 -15.35 -1.63
CA LEU A 16 -1.65 -16.15 -0.41
C LEU A 16 -2.20 -15.44 0.85
N GLY A 17 -3.16 -14.53 0.65
CA GLY A 17 -3.53 -13.54 1.65
C GLY A 17 -2.46 -12.46 1.84
N GLY A 18 -2.78 -11.50 2.71
CA GLY A 18 -1.92 -10.39 3.06
C GLY A 18 -2.55 -9.57 4.17
N SER A 19 -1.73 -8.82 4.90
CA SER A 19 -2.25 -7.87 5.87
C SER A 19 -2.87 -6.68 5.11
N LEU A 20 -4.21 -6.62 5.06
CA LEU A 20 -5.01 -5.70 4.23
C LEU A 20 -4.56 -4.23 4.23
N ARG A 21 -4.02 -3.77 5.35
CA ARG A 21 -3.52 -2.40 5.52
C ARG A 21 -2.34 -2.04 4.62
N TRP A 22 -1.56 -3.05 4.22
CA TRP A 22 -0.38 -2.92 3.36
C TRP A 22 -0.73 -3.27 1.91
N MET A 23 -1.75 -4.09 1.70
CA MET A 23 -2.14 -4.56 0.37
C MET A 23 -2.57 -3.43 -0.55
N ALA A 24 -2.14 -3.52 -1.80
CA ALA A 24 -2.59 -2.64 -2.86
C ALA A 24 -4.09 -2.88 -3.18
N PRO A 25 -4.85 -1.84 -3.55
CA PRO A 25 -6.30 -1.93 -3.74
C PRO A 25 -6.71 -2.94 -4.81
N GLU A 26 -5.91 -3.11 -5.86
CA GLU A 26 -6.13 -4.10 -6.92
C GLU A 26 -6.04 -5.55 -6.44
N LEU A 27 -5.21 -5.82 -5.41
CA LEU A 27 -5.10 -7.14 -4.79
C LEU A 27 -6.25 -7.39 -3.81
N ILE A 28 -6.68 -6.35 -3.07
CA ILE A 28 -7.86 -6.42 -2.18
C ILE A 28 -9.13 -6.73 -2.99
N CYS A 29 -9.24 -6.18 -4.19
CA CYS A 29 -10.38 -6.42 -5.07
C CYS A 29 -10.30 -7.73 -5.86
N GLY A 30 -9.20 -8.48 -5.77
CA GLY A 30 -8.97 -9.70 -6.58
C GLY A 30 -8.92 -9.43 -8.09
N ARG A 31 -8.61 -8.19 -8.51
CA ARG A 31 -8.66 -7.77 -9.92
C ARG A 31 -7.35 -8.02 -10.68
N ARG A 32 -6.23 -8.19 -9.96
CA ARG A 32 -4.90 -8.42 -10.54
C ARG A 32 -4.13 -9.45 -9.71
N GLN A 33 -3.18 -10.12 -10.35
CA GLN A 33 -2.20 -10.96 -9.67
C GLN A 33 -1.16 -10.09 -8.95
N PRO A 34 -0.48 -10.61 -7.91
CA PRO A 34 0.65 -9.93 -7.29
C PRO A 34 1.68 -9.47 -8.32
N SER A 35 2.13 -8.21 -8.20
CA SER A 35 3.08 -7.60 -9.11
C SER A 35 4.05 -6.69 -8.36
N VAL A 36 5.14 -6.32 -9.02
CA VAL A 36 6.13 -5.37 -8.47
C VAL A 36 5.47 -4.06 -8.04
N GLN A 37 4.47 -3.59 -8.79
CA GLN A 37 3.73 -2.37 -8.46
C GLN A 37 2.90 -2.52 -7.17
N ALA A 38 2.42 -3.73 -6.85
CA ALA A 38 1.74 -3.98 -5.58
C ALA A 38 2.73 -3.98 -4.40
N ASP A 39 3.96 -4.46 -4.62
CA ASP A 39 5.05 -4.34 -3.66
C ASP A 39 5.45 -2.87 -3.47
N THR A 40 5.52 -2.08 -4.55
CA THR A 40 5.75 -0.62 -4.49
C THR A 40 4.71 0.10 -3.63
N PHE A 41 3.43 -0.27 -3.74
CA PHE A 41 2.37 0.29 -2.89
C PHE A 41 2.57 -0.08 -1.42
N SER A 42 2.88 -1.35 -1.16
CA SER A 42 3.15 -1.86 0.19
C SER A 42 4.34 -1.13 0.82
N PHE A 43 5.40 -0.90 0.04
CA PHE A 43 6.54 -0.08 0.43
C PHE A 43 6.13 1.35 0.79
N GLY A 44 5.26 2.00 0.00
CA GLY A 44 4.75 3.34 0.32
C GLY A 44 4.07 3.43 1.69
N ARG A 45 3.30 2.41 2.07
CA ARG A 45 2.66 2.32 3.40
C ARG A 45 3.70 2.12 4.51
N VAL A 46 4.70 1.29 4.29
CA VAL A 46 5.81 1.06 5.25
C VAL A 46 6.64 2.33 5.42
N ALA A 47 7.01 2.99 4.32
CA ALA A 47 7.74 4.25 4.33
C ALA A 47 6.96 5.32 5.11
N TYR A 48 5.67 5.49 4.86
CA TYR A 48 4.82 6.39 5.65
C TYR A 48 4.89 6.08 7.16
N MET A 49 4.76 4.80 7.53
CA MET A 49 4.82 4.39 8.93
C MET A 49 6.18 4.69 9.56
N ALA A 50 7.28 4.41 8.84
CA ALA A 50 8.63 4.66 9.32
C ALA A 50 8.88 6.16 9.55
N ILE A 51 8.38 7.02 8.65
CA ILE A 51 8.58 8.47 8.69
C ILE A 51 7.74 9.12 9.78
N THR A 52 6.48 8.70 9.91
CA THR A 52 5.50 9.38 10.80
C THR A 52 5.32 8.69 12.14
N SER A 53 5.89 7.50 12.31
CA SER A 53 5.63 6.57 13.41
C SER A 53 4.14 6.23 13.61
N ARG A 54 3.30 6.48 12.59
CA ARG A 54 1.85 6.22 12.62
C ARG A 54 1.49 5.05 11.73
N LYS A 55 0.58 4.22 12.21
CA LYS A 55 0.03 3.12 11.41
C LYS A 55 -0.87 3.70 10.29
N PRO A 56 -0.64 3.37 9.00
CA PRO A 56 -1.48 3.87 7.92
C PRO A 56 -2.94 3.48 8.14
N LEU A 57 -3.90 4.39 7.90
CA LEU A 57 -5.35 4.15 8.11
C LEU A 57 -5.72 3.75 9.55
N HIS A 58 -4.99 4.25 10.55
CA HIS A 58 -5.30 4.00 11.96
C HIS A 58 -6.79 4.30 12.25
N GLY A 59 -7.46 3.42 13.02
CA GLY A 59 -8.89 3.51 13.32
C GLY A 59 -9.84 2.98 12.24
N MET A 60 -9.36 2.65 11.03
CA MET A 60 -10.20 2.07 9.98
C MET A 60 -10.39 0.56 10.18
N THR A 61 -11.64 0.10 10.12
CA THR A 61 -12.01 -1.32 10.19
C THR A 61 -11.64 -2.07 8.91
N ARG A 62 -11.64 -3.39 8.98
CA ARG A 62 -11.35 -4.27 7.84
C ARG A 62 -12.35 -4.05 6.70
N GLU A 63 -13.62 -3.96 7.05
CA GLU A 63 -14.74 -3.76 6.13
C GLU A 63 -14.64 -2.40 5.45
N ALA A 64 -14.30 -1.35 6.21
CA ALA A 64 -14.09 -0.01 5.66
C ALA A 64 -12.93 0.02 4.65
N MET A 65 -11.81 -0.65 4.95
CA MET A 65 -10.68 -0.75 4.01
C MET A 65 -11.06 -1.47 2.72
N ILE A 66 -11.81 -2.57 2.81
CA ILE A 66 -12.29 -3.32 1.63
C ILE A 66 -13.24 -2.45 0.80
N GLN A 67 -14.17 -1.74 1.45
CA GLN A 67 -15.11 -0.87 0.75
C GLN A 67 -14.41 0.32 0.08
N SER A 68 -13.46 0.96 0.76
CA SER A 68 -12.65 2.03 0.17
C SER A 68 -11.85 1.56 -1.04
N ALA A 69 -11.26 0.35 -0.97
CA ALA A 69 -10.56 -0.24 -2.11
C ALA A 69 -11.51 -0.49 -3.30
N ARG A 70 -12.69 -1.06 -3.04
CA ARG A 70 -13.70 -1.34 -4.08
C ARG A 70 -14.23 -0.06 -4.75
N ARG A 71 -14.39 1.00 -3.97
CA ARG A 71 -14.82 2.33 -4.43
C ARG A 71 -13.71 3.13 -5.11
N GLY A 72 -12.46 2.65 -5.09
CA GLY A 72 -11.33 3.40 -5.64
C GLY A 72 -11.06 4.70 -4.89
N VAL A 73 -11.22 4.70 -3.55
CA VAL A 73 -10.91 5.87 -2.74
C VAL A 73 -9.40 5.95 -2.50
N GLN A 74 -8.77 7.03 -2.93
CA GLN A 74 -7.38 7.30 -2.59
C GLN A 74 -7.32 7.94 -1.20
N HIS A 75 -6.79 7.21 -0.22
CA HIS A 75 -6.60 7.75 1.12
C HIS A 75 -5.43 8.74 1.14
N ASN A 76 -5.70 9.96 1.58
CA ASN A 76 -4.64 10.90 1.93
C ASN A 76 -4.07 10.51 3.30
N LEU A 77 -2.77 10.22 3.36
CA LEU A 77 -2.08 9.90 4.61
C LEU A 77 -1.42 11.17 5.14
N PRO A 78 -1.88 11.72 6.28
CA PRO A 78 -1.38 12.99 6.77
C PRO A 78 0.06 12.85 7.28
N PHE A 79 0.93 13.72 6.81
CA PHE A 79 2.24 13.98 7.39
C PHE A 79 2.07 15.13 8.40
N GLN A 80 2.64 15.01 9.59
CA GLN A 80 2.50 16.05 10.62
C GLN A 80 3.45 17.22 10.33
N ASP A 81 3.04 18.42 10.71
CA ASP A 81 3.94 19.56 10.74
C ASP A 81 5.08 19.28 11.74
N GLY A 82 6.32 19.57 11.35
CA GLY A 82 7.51 19.31 12.18
C GLY A 82 8.21 17.98 11.91
N VAL A 83 7.72 17.15 10.98
CA VAL A 83 8.51 16.03 10.45
C VAL A 83 9.66 16.63 9.62
N ILE A 84 10.88 16.58 10.15
CA ILE A 84 12.11 17.14 9.53
C ILE A 84 12.46 16.43 8.20
N LEU A 85 11.81 15.32 7.92
CA LEU A 85 12.07 14.52 6.73
C LEU A 85 11.73 15.29 5.44
N HIS A 86 12.72 15.33 4.55
CA HIS A 86 12.73 16.08 3.29
C HIS A 86 11.46 15.89 2.45
N ALA A 87 11.00 16.94 1.77
CA ALA A 87 9.82 16.95 0.89
C ALA A 87 9.79 15.78 -0.12
N GLU A 88 10.97 15.29 -0.53
CA GLU A 88 11.09 14.12 -1.42
C GLU A 88 10.57 12.82 -0.82
N CYS A 89 10.68 12.60 0.49
CA CYS A 89 10.18 11.38 1.11
C CYS A 89 8.64 11.37 1.16
N GLN A 90 8.03 12.54 1.38
CA GLN A 90 6.58 12.71 1.24
C GLN A 90 6.15 12.50 -0.21
N ARG A 91 6.87 13.09 -1.18
CA ARG A 91 6.62 12.89 -2.61
C ARG A 91 6.72 11.40 -3.00
N LEU A 92 7.74 10.69 -2.50
CA LEU A 92 7.92 9.26 -2.76
C LEU A 92 6.73 8.45 -2.23
N CYS A 93 6.31 8.70 -0.98
CA CYS A 93 5.13 8.04 -0.42
C CYS A 93 3.88 8.34 -1.26
N HIS A 94 3.70 9.58 -1.71
CA HIS A 94 2.56 9.95 -2.54
C HIS A 94 2.56 9.25 -3.92
N ARG A 95 3.73 9.10 -4.55
CA ARG A 95 3.87 8.42 -5.85
C ARG A 95 3.64 6.92 -5.76
N THR A 96 4.10 6.29 -4.68
CA THR A 96 3.97 4.84 -4.46
C THR A 96 2.54 4.43 -4.09
N LEU A 97 1.74 5.33 -3.50
CA LEU A 97 0.36 5.07 -3.05
C LEU A 97 -0.74 5.38 -4.07
N LYS A 98 -0.41 5.52 -5.36
CA LYS A 98 -1.39 5.73 -6.44
C LYS A 98 -2.32 4.52 -6.60
N LEU A 99 -3.59 4.77 -6.91
CA LEU A 99 -4.57 3.72 -7.13
C LEU A 99 -4.24 2.86 -8.35
N ALA A 100 -3.93 3.51 -9.48
CA ALA A 100 -3.51 2.85 -10.70
C ALA A 100 -2.06 2.31 -10.55
N PRO A 101 -1.82 1.00 -10.66
CA PRO A 101 -0.49 0.41 -10.45
C PRO A 101 0.57 0.95 -11.40
N GLU A 102 0.19 1.20 -12.65
CA GLU A 102 1.04 1.78 -13.71
C GLU A 102 1.49 3.24 -13.45
N GLN A 103 0.87 3.94 -12.49
CA GLN A 103 1.29 5.29 -12.09
C GLN A 103 2.31 5.28 -10.96
N ARG A 104 2.61 4.10 -10.40
CA ARG A 104 3.62 3.93 -9.35
C ARG A 104 5.01 3.80 -9.99
N PRO A 105 6.07 4.26 -9.32
CA PRO A 105 7.45 4.06 -9.76
C PRO A 105 7.82 2.58 -9.96
#